data_AF-A0A9E3A640-F1
#
_entry.id   AF-A0A9E3A640-F1
#
_cell.length_a   1.000
_cell.length_b   1.000
_cell.length_c   1.000
_cell.angle_alpha   90.00
_cell.angle_beta   90.00
_cell.angle_gamma   90.00
#
_symmetry.space_group_name_H-M   'P 1'
#
loop_
_entity.id
_entity.type
_entity.pdbx_description
1 polymer ?
#
loop_
_entity_poly.entity_id
_entity_poly.type
_entity_poly.pdbx_seq_one_letter_code
_entity_poly.pdbx_strand_id
1 'polypeptide(L)'
;MASEAGDLIELIAGAAINPDGWCDVLARMAELIPGTKIMLAAGDAQVIGNAGSIYTGFSDWSMQAYADHFSKVNPWAPHLMHLPTMLAAVSDAVLPSAGFRRTPSFMKTG
;
A
#
# COMPACT_ATOMS: atom_id res chain seq x y z
N MET A 1 16.30 -23.55 -11.52
CA MET A 1 16.34 -22.11 -11.22
C MET A 1 14.92 -21.63 -11.27
N ALA A 2 14.33 -21.31 -10.12
CA ALA A 2 13.02 -20.66 -10.10
C ALA A 2 13.19 -19.28 -10.76
N SER A 3 12.20 -18.87 -11.56
CA SER A 3 12.17 -17.52 -12.09
C SER A 3 11.94 -16.53 -10.94
N GLU A 4 12.29 -15.27 -11.13
CA GLU A 4 12.04 -14.23 -10.11
C GLU A 4 10.56 -14.15 -9.67
N ALA A 5 9.64 -14.49 -10.59
CA ALA A 5 8.22 -14.63 -10.30
C ALA A 5 7.89 -15.89 -9.48
N GLY A 6 8.61 -16.99 -9.68
CA GLY A 6 8.49 -18.21 -8.88
C GLY A 6 8.85 -17.97 -7.42
N ASP A 7 9.94 -17.26 -7.15
CA ASP A 7 10.37 -16.92 -5.78
C ASP A 7 9.32 -16.08 -5.04
N LEU A 8 8.70 -15.11 -5.73
CA LEU A 8 7.64 -14.28 -5.12
C LEU A 8 6.37 -15.08 -4.83
N ILE A 9 6.00 -16.01 -5.71
CA ILE A 9 4.83 -16.90 -5.49
C ILE A 9 5.06 -17.77 -4.25
N GLU A 10 6.25 -18.32 -4.07
CA GLU A 10 6.59 -19.13 -2.89
C GLU A 10 6.53 -18.30 -1.60
N LEU A 11 7.03 -17.06 -1.60
CA LEU A 11 6.93 -16.16 -0.46
C LEU A 11 5.47 -15.82 -0.11
N ILE A 12 4.63 -15.54 -1.12
CA ILE A 12 3.19 -15.28 -0.89
C ILE A 12 2.50 -16.53 -0.31
N ALA A 13 2.78 -17.71 -0.86
CA ALA A 13 2.22 -18.96 -0.35
C ALA A 13 2.67 -19.24 1.10
N GLY A 14 3.94 -18.98 1.42
CA GLY A 14 4.45 -19.07 2.78
C GLY A 14 3.79 -18.07 3.74
N ALA A 15 3.65 -16.81 3.32
CA ALA A 15 3.04 -15.74 4.11
C ALA A 15 1.54 -15.99 4.38
N ALA A 16 0.85 -16.71 3.50
CA ALA A 16 -0.54 -17.13 3.72
C ALA A 16 -0.68 -18.13 4.89
N ILE A 17 0.38 -18.90 5.20
CA ILE A 17 0.40 -19.88 6.30
C ILE A 17 1.03 -19.26 7.56
N ASN A 18 2.04 -18.40 7.38
CA ASN A 18 2.72 -17.68 8.44
C ASN A 18 2.65 -16.15 8.20
N PRO A 19 1.75 -15.42 8.87
CA PRO A 19 1.54 -13.99 8.63
C PRO A 19 2.78 -13.10 8.78
N ASP A 20 3.78 -13.53 9.57
CA ASP A 20 5.02 -12.77 9.74
C ASP A 20 5.82 -12.66 8.43
N GLY A 21 5.58 -13.56 7.46
CA GLY A 21 6.26 -13.58 6.16
C GLY A 21 5.83 -12.46 5.20
N TRP A 22 4.77 -11.68 5.52
CA TRP A 22 4.33 -10.61 4.63
C TRP A 22 5.36 -9.46 4.52
N CYS A 23 6.21 -9.25 5.52
CA CYS A 23 7.32 -8.30 5.45
C CYS A 23 8.34 -8.70 4.36
N ASP A 24 8.66 -10.00 4.25
CA ASP A 24 9.59 -10.52 3.25
C ASP A 24 9.01 -10.41 1.82
N VAL A 25 7.69 -10.63 1.68
CA VAL A 25 6.98 -10.39 0.41
C VAL A 25 7.13 -8.94 -0.03
N LEU A 26 6.87 -7.98 0.86
CA LEU A 26 7.00 -6.54 0.55
C LEU A 26 8.44 -6.17 0.19
N ALA A 27 9.42 -6.66 0.95
CA ALA A 27 10.84 -6.44 0.67
C ALA A 27 11.21 -6.95 -0.73
N ARG A 28 10.81 -8.18 -1.07
CA ARG A 28 11.08 -8.75 -2.39
C ARG A 28 10.41 -7.98 -3.52
N MET A 29 9.18 -7.52 -3.34
CA MET A 29 8.50 -6.68 -4.33
C MET A 29 9.23 -5.34 -4.56
N ALA A 30 9.78 -4.73 -3.51
CA ALA A 30 10.54 -3.48 -3.62
C ALA A 30 11.88 -3.67 -4.36
N GLU A 31 12.52 -4.84 -4.22
CA GLU A 31 13.70 -5.20 -5.01
C GLU A 31 13.37 -5.37 -6.50
N LEU A 32 12.24 -6.00 -6.81
CA LEU A 32 11.79 -6.26 -8.19
C LEU A 32 11.33 -4.98 -8.92
N ILE A 33 10.91 -3.95 -8.19
CA ILE A 33 10.46 -2.68 -8.75
C ILE A 33 11.23 -1.52 -8.11
N PRO A 34 12.48 -1.26 -8.55
CA PRO A 34 13.37 -0.28 -7.91
C PRO A 34 12.75 1.11 -7.79
N GLY A 35 12.93 1.73 -6.63
CA GLY A 35 12.38 3.06 -6.31
C GLY A 35 10.92 3.06 -5.85
N THR A 36 10.27 1.90 -5.78
CA THR A 36 8.90 1.77 -5.27
C THR A 36 8.87 1.74 -3.74
N LYS A 37 7.84 2.36 -3.18
CA LYS A 37 7.47 2.22 -1.77
C LYS A 37 6.15 1.46 -1.71
N ILE A 38 6.06 0.46 -0.86
CA ILE A 38 4.93 -0.48 -0.85
C ILE A 38 4.33 -0.50 0.55
N MET A 39 3.01 -0.48 0.63
CA MET A 39 2.25 -0.63 1.86
C MET A 39 1.16 -1.66 1.66
N LEU A 40 1.03 -2.59 2.60
CA LEU A 40 -0.12 -3.46 2.74
C LEU A 40 -0.89 -3.02 3.98
N ALA A 41 -2.14 -2.64 3.80
CA ALA A 41 -3.00 -2.11 4.85
C ALA A 41 -4.27 -2.96 4.99
N ALA A 42 -4.66 -3.23 6.23
CA ALA A 42 -5.91 -3.91 6.54
C ALA A 42 -7.03 -2.87 6.72
N GLY A 43 -8.07 -2.94 5.90
CA GLY A 43 -9.28 -2.16 6.05
C GLY A 43 -10.42 -3.01 6.61
N ASP A 44 -11.15 -2.48 7.58
CA ASP A 44 -12.42 -3.06 8.04
C ASP A 44 -13.54 -2.05 7.74
N ALA A 45 -14.58 -2.50 7.03
CA ALA A 45 -15.72 -1.66 6.69
C ALA A 45 -16.52 -1.18 7.92
N GLN A 46 -16.38 -1.86 9.07
CA GLN A 46 -17.04 -1.55 10.33
C GLN A 46 -16.20 -0.60 11.20
N VAL A 47 -14.92 -0.39 10.89
CA VAL A 47 -14.00 0.43 11.68
C VAL A 47 -13.57 1.65 10.86
N ILE A 48 -13.76 2.85 11.42
CA ILE A 48 -13.26 4.08 10.79
C ILE A 48 -11.75 4.15 11.02
N GLY A 49 -10.97 3.66 10.05
CA GLY A 49 -9.50 3.75 10.07
C GLY A 49 -8.81 2.53 9.49
N ASN A 50 -7.48 2.57 9.44
CA ASN A 50 -6.64 1.43 9.08
C ASN A 50 -6.48 0.52 10.32
N ALA A 51 -6.81 -0.76 10.20
CA ALA A 51 -6.69 -1.75 11.28
C ALA A 51 -5.23 -2.18 11.53
N GLY A 52 -4.32 -1.83 10.61
CA GLY A 52 -2.89 -2.08 10.72
C GLY A 52 -2.25 -2.10 9.34
N SER A 53 -0.98 -1.71 9.26
CA SER A 53 -0.22 -1.77 8.00
C SER A 53 1.21 -2.20 8.23
N ILE A 54 1.73 -2.92 7.25
CA ILE A 54 3.16 -3.12 7.05
C ILE A 54 3.59 -2.35 5.80
N TYR A 55 4.84 -1.90 5.78
CA TYR A 55 5.34 -1.07 4.71
C TYR A 55 6.84 -1.25 4.49
N THR A 56 7.31 -0.92 3.30
CA THR A 56 8.73 -0.84 2.95
C THR A 56 9.00 0.38 2.06
N GLY A 57 10.20 0.96 2.19
CA GLY A 57 10.63 2.16 1.45
C GLY A 57 10.08 3.49 1.97
N PHE A 58 9.14 3.48 2.92
CA PHE A 58 8.69 4.66 3.66
C PHE A 58 9.54 4.87 4.91
N SER A 59 9.68 6.12 5.37
CA SER A 59 10.27 6.39 6.69
C SER A 59 9.20 6.27 7.78
N ASP A 60 9.59 5.86 8.97
CA ASP A 60 8.66 5.77 10.12
C ASP A 60 7.98 7.11 10.40
N TRP A 61 8.71 8.22 10.27
CA TRP A 61 8.13 9.55 10.38
C TRP A 61 7.02 9.81 9.34
N SER A 62 7.24 9.42 8.07
CA SER A 62 6.24 9.62 7.02
C SER A 62 4.98 8.79 7.26
N MET A 63 5.15 7.56 7.76
CA MET A 63 4.04 6.67 8.09
C MET A 63 3.29 7.13 9.33
N GLN A 64 3.99 7.63 10.36
CA GLN A 64 3.38 8.23 11.54
C GLN A 64 2.55 9.47 11.17
N ALA A 65 3.10 10.38 10.37
CA ALA A 65 2.37 11.54 9.87
C ALA A 65 1.13 11.15 9.05
N TYR A 66 1.25 10.09 8.25
CA TYR A 66 0.11 9.54 7.50
C TYR A 66 -0.98 9.01 8.45
N ALA A 67 -0.61 8.18 9.43
CA ALA A 67 -1.55 7.61 10.38
C ALA A 67 -2.27 8.71 11.20
N ASP A 68 -1.53 9.70 11.70
CA ASP A 68 -2.06 10.73 12.59
C ASP A 68 -3.00 11.72 11.91
N HIS A 69 -2.72 12.06 10.65
CA HIS A 69 -3.42 13.13 9.95
C HIS A 69 -3.91 12.74 8.56
N PHE A 70 -3.01 12.32 7.66
CA PHE A 70 -3.36 12.21 6.24
C PHE A 70 -4.34 11.10 5.92
N SER A 71 -4.40 10.03 6.72
CA SER A 71 -5.39 8.96 6.62
C SER A 71 -6.83 9.50 6.71
N LYS A 72 -7.07 10.50 7.58
CA LYS A 72 -8.39 11.08 7.86
C LYS A 72 -8.89 12.00 6.75
N VAL A 73 -7.95 12.59 6.00
CA VAL A 73 -8.24 13.48 4.86
C VAL A 73 -7.87 12.82 3.53
N ASN A 74 -7.63 11.51 3.53
CA ASN A 74 -7.20 10.78 2.35
C ASN A 74 -8.37 10.70 1.35
N PRO A 75 -8.26 11.37 0.19
CA PRO A 75 -9.33 11.37 -0.81
C PRO A 75 -9.60 9.99 -1.39
N TRP A 76 -8.67 9.03 -1.24
CA TRP A 76 -8.89 7.64 -1.64
C TRP A 76 -9.90 6.88 -0.78
N ALA A 77 -10.09 7.26 0.48
CA ALA A 77 -10.93 6.50 1.42
C ALA A 77 -12.34 6.17 0.87
N PRO A 78 -13.13 7.12 0.32
CA PRO A 78 -14.42 6.79 -0.28
C PRO A 78 -14.32 5.92 -1.55
N HIS A 79 -13.22 5.98 -2.31
CA HIS A 79 -13.06 5.21 -3.54
C HIS A 79 -12.62 3.77 -3.30
N LEU A 80 -11.80 3.53 -2.27
CA LEU A 80 -11.28 2.20 -1.93
C LEU A 80 -12.42 1.19 -1.66
N MET A 81 -13.52 1.64 -1.06
CA MET A 81 -14.70 0.81 -0.79
C MET A 81 -15.47 0.37 -2.04
N HIS A 82 -15.21 1.00 -3.18
CA HIS A 82 -15.88 0.72 -4.45
C HIS A 82 -14.97 0.05 -5.47
N LEU A 83 -13.69 -0.16 -5.15
CA LEU A 83 -12.79 -0.87 -6.04
C LEU A 83 -13.20 -2.36 -6.11
N PRO A 84 -13.21 -2.96 -7.31
CA PRO A 84 -13.48 -4.38 -7.45
C PRO A 84 -12.39 -5.19 -6.73
N THR A 85 -12.83 -6.08 -5.84
CA THR A 85 -11.94 -6.95 -5.07
C THR A 85 -11.12 -7.86 -5.99
N MET A 86 -9.87 -8.13 -5.62
CA MET A 86 -8.92 -8.95 -6.38
C MET A 86 -8.51 -8.40 -7.76
N LEU A 87 -8.83 -7.14 -8.09
CA LEU A 87 -8.37 -6.50 -9.32
C LEU A 87 -7.39 -5.37 -9.00
N ALA A 88 -6.28 -5.34 -9.73
CA ALA A 88 -5.35 -4.23 -9.67
C ALA A 88 -5.98 -3.00 -10.35
N ALA A 89 -5.74 -1.82 -9.77
CA ALA A 89 -6.17 -0.54 -10.32
C ALA A 89 -4.97 0.41 -10.43
N VAL A 90 -4.92 1.18 -11.51
CA VAL A 90 -3.95 2.27 -11.67
C VAL A 90 -4.54 3.52 -11.01
N SER A 91 -3.78 4.12 -10.09
CA SER A 91 -4.26 5.22 -9.26
C SER A 91 -4.85 6.37 -10.08
N ASP A 92 -4.12 6.81 -11.12
CA ASP A 92 -4.51 7.94 -11.96
C ASP A 92 -5.73 7.67 -12.85
N ALA A 93 -6.09 6.41 -13.09
CA ALA A 93 -7.29 6.06 -13.84
C ALA A 93 -8.56 6.15 -12.98
N VAL A 94 -8.43 5.93 -11.67
CA VAL A 94 -9.55 6.00 -10.71
C VAL A 94 -9.68 7.41 -10.15
N LEU A 95 -8.54 8.01 -9.79
CA LEU A 95 -8.50 9.27 -9.07
C LEU A 95 -7.28 10.09 -9.53
N PRO A 96 -7.44 10.91 -10.59
CA PRO A 96 -6.32 11.55 -11.26
C PRO A 96 -5.47 12.45 -10.36
N SER A 97 -4.15 12.23 -10.36
CA SER A 97 -3.16 13.03 -9.63
C SER A 97 -3.22 14.53 -9.90
N ALA A 98 -3.70 14.95 -11.07
CA ALA A 98 -3.91 16.34 -11.43
C ALA A 98 -4.84 17.08 -10.45
N GLY A 99 -5.81 16.37 -9.84
CA GLY A 99 -6.73 16.93 -8.85
C GLY A 99 -6.10 17.16 -7.48
N PHE A 100 -4.97 16.51 -7.16
CA PHE A 100 -4.36 16.56 -5.83
C PHE A 100 -3.40 17.71 -5.58
N ARG A 101 -3.01 18.44 -6.63
CA ARG A 101 -2.05 19.56 -6.48
C ARG A 101 -2.49 20.66 -5.52
N ARG A 102 -3.77 20.68 -5.09
CA ARG A 102 -4.36 21.67 -4.19
C ARG A 102 -4.91 21.08 -2.89
N THR A 103 -4.77 19.78 -2.64
CA THR A 103 -5.30 19.13 -1.43
C THR A 103 -4.26 19.05 -0.32
N PRO A 104 -4.63 19.23 0.96
CA PRO A 104 -3.69 19.12 2.08
C PRO A 104 -2.94 17.78 2.17
N SER A 105 -3.54 16.70 1.67
CA SER A 105 -2.98 15.33 1.65
C SER A 105 -1.89 15.09 0.61
N PHE A 106 -1.65 16.03 -0.31
CA PHE A 106 -0.62 15.88 -1.33
C PHE A 106 0.75 16.20 -0.75
N MET A 107 1.47 15.17 -0.30
CA MET A 107 2.89 15.28 0.00
C MET A 107 3.65 15.42 -1.32
N LYS A 108 4.34 16.55 -1.52
CA LYS A 108 5.41 16.61 -2.51
C LYS A 108 6.50 15.65 -2.05
N THR A 109 6.60 14.49 -2.69
CA THR A 109 7.80 13.66 -2.59
C THR A 109 8.93 14.46 -3.21
N GLY A 110 9.84 14.95 -2.36
CA GLY A 110 11.15 15.47 -2.78
C GLY A 110 12.08 14.35 -3.19
#